data_AF-A0A0M3HH20-F1
#
_entry.id   AF-A0A0M3HH20-F1
#
_cell.length_a   1.000
_cell.length_b   1.000
_cell.length_c   1.000
_cell.angle_alpha   90.00
_cell.angle_beta   90.00
_cell.angle_gamma   90.00
#
_symmetry.space_group_name_H-M   'P 1'
#
loop_
_entity.id
_entity.type
_entity.pdbx_description
1 polymer ?
#
loop_
_entity_poly.entity_id
_entity_poly.type
_entity_poly.pdbx_seq_one_letter_code
_entity_poly.pdbx_strand_id
1 'polypeptide(L)' 'RCSIRLSIAETSQSDIRSIGHITIGPKTSGKEFGHFQRMLTSQDRPICMWHHIQPKNKII' A
#
# COMPACT_ATOMS: atom_id res chain seq x y z
N ARG A 1 -4.97 12.41 -10.70
CA ARG A 1 -5.00 10.93 -10.64
C ARG A 1 -4.67 10.53 -9.21
N CYS A 2 -5.61 9.96 -8.47
CA CYS A 2 -5.47 9.71 -7.04
C CYS A 2 -4.88 8.32 -6.78
N SER A 3 -3.81 8.25 -6.00
CA SER A 3 -3.20 7.01 -5.50
C SER A 3 -2.94 7.18 -4.01
N ILE A 4 -3.01 6.09 -3.27
CA ILE A 4 -2.73 6.05 -1.84
C ILE A 4 -1.42 5.27 -1.65
N ARG A 5 -0.46 5.88 -0.96
CA ARG A 5 0.78 5.21 -0.54
C ARG A 5 0.77 5.04 0.97
N LEU A 6 0.83 3.79 1.41
CA LEU A 6 0.93 3.40 2.81
C LEU A 6 2.38 3.04 3.09
N SER A 7 3.04 3.80 3.96
CA SER A 7 4.42 3.52 4.39
C SER A 7 4.41 2.82 5.74
N ILE A 8 5.19 1.75 5.87
CA ILE A 8 5.33 1.00 7.12
C ILE A 8 6.72 1.30 7.67
N ALA A 9 6.78 1.69 8.93
CA ALA A 9 8.01 1.92 9.65
C ALA A 9 7.96 1.28 11.04
N GLU A 10 9.10 0.76 11.46
CA GLU A 10 9.39 0.38 12.83
C GLU A 10 9.87 1.62 13.58
N THR A 11 9.30 1.87 14.76
CA THR A 11 9.73 2.95 15.64
C THR A 11 10.48 2.37 16.84
N SER A 12 11.65 2.93 17.11
CA SER A 12 12.45 2.67 18.31
C SER A 12 12.64 3.99 19.07
N GLN A 13 13.17 3.93 20.30
CA GLN A 13 13.39 5.12 21.12
C GLN A 13 14.30 6.16 20.45
N SER A 14 15.20 5.73 19.56
CA SER A 14 16.23 6.57 18.95
C SER A 14 16.14 6.71 17.43
N ASP A 15 15.34 5.89 16.74
CA ASP A 15 15.28 5.89 15.27
C ASP A 15 13.95 5.36 14.72
N ILE A 16 13.62 5.78 13.49
CA ILE A 16 12.49 5.30 12.69
C ILE A 16 13.03 4.57 11.47
N ARG A 17 12.93 3.24 11.48
CA ARG A 17 13.37 2.40 10.39
C ARG A 17 12.20 2.08 9.46
N SER A 18 12.28 2.54 8.22
CA SER A 18 11.25 2.17 7.23
C SER A 18 11.41 0.71 6.79
N ILE A 19 10.32 -0.04 6.94
CA ILE A 19 10.18 -1.45 6.53
C ILE A 19 9.90 -1.50 5.02
N GLY A 20 9.00 -0.65 4.55
CA GLY A 20 8.62 -0.61 3.14
C GLY A 20 7.35 0.18 2.91
N HIS A 21 6.67 -0.09 1.79
CA HIS A 21 5.44 0.58 1.43
C HIS A 21 4.53 -0.27 0.56
N ILE A 22 3.27 0.15 0.48
CA ILE A 22 2.27 -0.35 -0.47
C ILE A 22 1.74 0.86 -1.22
N THR A 23 1.55 0.73 -2.53
CA THR A 23 0.86 1.75 -3.34
C THR A 23 -0.41 1.12 -3.89
N ILE A 24 -1.54 1.82 -3.76
CA ILE A 24 -2.84 1.45 -4.31
C ILE A 24 -3.27 2.57 -5.26
N GLY A 25 -3.58 2.26 -6.51
CA GLY A 25 -4.01 3.29 -7.45
C GLY A 25 -4.18 2.81 -8.88
N PRO A 26 -4.55 3.70 -9.81
CA PRO A 26 -4.86 3.34 -11.19
C PRO A 26 -3.64 2.92 -12.02
N LYS A 27 -2.41 3.08 -11.51
CA LYS A 27 -1.16 2.70 -12.18
C LYS A 27 -0.49 1.47 -11.56
N THR A 28 -1.11 0.85 -10.55
CA THR A 28 -0.59 -0.38 -9.97
C THR A 28 -1.09 -1.58 -10.78
N SER A 29 -0.56 -2.76 -10.51
CA SER A 29 -0.99 -4.02 -11.13
C SER A 29 -1.49 -4.99 -10.05
N GLY A 30 -1.97 -6.17 -10.45
CA GLY A 30 -2.30 -7.24 -9.52
C GLY A 30 -3.35 -6.87 -8.46
N LYS A 31 -3.09 -7.25 -7.20
CA LYS A 31 -4.02 -7.09 -6.07
C LYS A 31 -4.28 -5.62 -5.73
N GLU A 32 -3.28 -4.76 -5.88
CA GLU A 32 -3.33 -3.34 -5.57
C GLU A 32 -4.29 -2.62 -6.52
N PHE A 33 -4.25 -2.95 -7.83
CA PHE A 33 -5.21 -2.43 -8.80
C PHE A 33 -6.63 -2.95 -8.55
N GLY A 34 -6.77 -4.26 -8.28
CA GLY A 34 -8.07 -4.85 -7.95
C GLY A 34 -8.69 -4.24 -6.69
N HIS A 35 -7.89 -3.94 -5.66
CA HIS A 35 -8.35 -3.23 -4.47
C HIS A 35 -8.83 -1.82 -4.82
N PHE A 36 -8.07 -1.08 -5.63
CA PHE A 36 -8.46 0.26 -6.08
C PHE A 36 -9.80 0.25 -6.84
N GLN A 37 -9.99 -0.69 -7.77
CA GLN A 37 -11.24 -0.82 -8.51
C GLN A 37 -12.43 -1.11 -7.58
N ARG A 38 -12.27 -2.05 -6.64
CA ARG A 38 -13.32 -2.39 -5.67
C ARG A 38 -13.66 -1.25 -4.73
N MET A 39 -12.67 -0.46 -4.32
CA MET A 39 -12.86 0.74 -3.51
C MET A 39 -13.72 1.78 -4.24
N LEU A 40 -13.53 1.96 -5.55
CA LEU A 40 -14.33 2.91 -6.34
C LEU A 40 -15.75 2.42 -6.66
N THR A 41 -15.95 1.10 -6.75
CA THR A 41 -17.25 0.52 -7.09
C THR A 41 -18.10 0.17 -5.86
N SER A 42 -17.50 -0.04 -4.70
CA SER A 42 -18.21 -0.39 -3.45
C SER A 42 -18.44 0.86 -2.61
N GLN A 43 -19.44 1.67 -2.99
CA GLN A 43 -19.74 2.95 -2.31
C GLN A 43 -20.35 2.76 -0.92
N ASP A 44 -21.01 1.63 -0.68
CA ASP A 44 -21.82 1.42 0.53
C ASP A 44 -21.19 0.49 1.58
N ARG A 45 -19.97 -0.01 1.33
CA ARG A 45 -19.31 -0.94 2.26
C ARG A 45 -17.79 -0.85 2.21
N PRO A 46 -17.11 -0.98 3.37
CA PRO A 46 -15.66 -1.03 3.40
C PRO A 46 -15.14 -2.28 2.68
N ILE A 47 -14.00 -2.14 2.01
CA ILE A 47 -13.27 -3.24 1.40
C ILE A 47 -11.98 -3.45 2.19
N CYS A 48 -11.73 -4.69 2.59
CA CYS A 48 -10.49 -5.09 3.25
C CYS A 48 -9.73 -6.07 2.35
N MET A 49 -8.41 -5.89 2.28
CA MET A 49 -7.51 -6.76 1.53
C MET A 49 -6.09 -6.68 2.07
N TRP A 50 -5.43 -7.84 2.21
CA TRP A 50 -3.99 -7.92 2.51
C TRP A 50 -3.14 -7.62 1.27
N HIS A 51 -2.03 -6.90 1.48
CA HIS A 51 -1.06 -6.55 0.44
C HIS A 51 0.35 -6.93 0.88
N HIS A 52 1.21 -7.27 -0.09
CA HIS A 52 2.62 -7.50 0.20
C HIS A 52 3.34 -6.15 0.33
N ILE A 53 4.15 -6.02 1.38
CA ILE A 53 4.97 -4.83 1.59
C ILE A 53 6.12 -4.84 0.57
N GLN A 54 6.26 -3.75 -0.20
CA GLN A 54 7.42 -3.53 -1.05
C GLN A 54 8.57 -2.99 -0.18
N PRO A 55 9.68 -3.73 -0.03
CA PRO A 55 10.79 -3.32 0.84
C PRO A 55 11.44 -2.03 0.35
N LYS A 56 11.99 -1.24 1.28
CA LYS A 56 12.54 0.10 1.01
C LYS A 56 13.65 0.14 -0.05
N ASN A 57 14.36 -0.95 -0.29
CA ASN A 57 15.27 -1.15 -1.42
C ASN A 57 15.51 -2.65 -1.61
N LYS A 58 15.39 -3.17 -2.84
CA LYS A 58 16.13 -4.39 -3.20
C LYS A 58 17.58 -3.95 -3.38
N ILE A 59 18.50 -4.59 -2.66
CA ILE A 59 19.91 -4.54 -3.05
C ILE A 59 19.94 -5.15 -4.46
N ILE A 60 20.32 -4.35 -5.46
CA ILE A 60 20.60 -4.83 -6.82
C ILE A 60 21.94 -5.53 -6.77
#